data_AF-A0AB33HNG7-F1
#
_entry.id   AF-A0AB33HNG7-F1
#
_cell.length_a   1.000
_cell.length_b   1.000
_cell.length_c   1.000
_cell.angle_alpha   90.00
_cell.angle_beta   90.00
_cell.angle_gamma   90.00
#
_symmetry.space_group_name_H-M   'P 1'
#
loop_
_entity.id
_entity.type
_entity.pdbx_description
1 polymer ?
#
loop_
_entity_poly.entity_id
_entity_poly.type
_entity_poly.pdbx_seq_one_letter_code
_entity_poly.pdbx_strand_id
1 'polypeptide(L)'
;MKKQLKYWFSLMGLTMSVGLTACSSNQFVFANFESYVSPLLLERAEAKQPMTFLTYPTNEKLINGFANNTYTVAVASSYAVSELQQQGHLLPIDWAKFNLKKTQNGSNQATIQNKEDAKELFTKEIGDISGELLNWGVPYFLQDLVFVYRGEKIQELEGQDVTWSTIIKAIVNHKDRFNNNRLALIDDARTIFSLANVVHHEVKNTTVDVNPTGSTLNYFGNVYESFANLGLKRDNLNTLFVNSDSNIIINELANGRRQGGIVYNGDAVYAALGGDLRDEINENNLPNGDNFHIVQPKHSPVALDFLIINQQQTHFRDAAHQLIYQLALEGADQTAEELLKTDEEKGTSDEDYYTYGAMQNFSYVNYVSPLKNISDETTGIVFKENKQADTKRVVKQQSQSEQQSESAEKEETEQDDFYTATLKSLLKADSLDDKAKKLVDTIKKTYKIKKADNINWANLIEKPITPLQRSNLTLSWLDFKQRFW
;
A
#
# COMPACT_ATOMS: atom_id res chain seq x y z
N MET A 1 -0.27 -24.95 -13.85
CA MET A 1 -1.61 -24.83 -14.47
C MET A 1 -2.43 -23.85 -13.64
N LYS A 2 -2.35 -22.54 -13.92
CA LYS A 2 -3.21 -21.54 -13.28
C LYS A 2 -4.57 -21.59 -13.97
N LYS A 3 -5.54 -22.32 -13.40
CA LYS A 3 -6.94 -22.13 -13.77
C LYS A 3 -7.36 -20.79 -13.20
N GLN A 4 -7.41 -19.78 -14.06
CA GLN A 4 -8.17 -18.57 -13.74
C GLN A 4 -9.61 -18.98 -13.45
N LEU A 5 -9.98 -19.00 -12.17
CA LEU A 5 -11.37 -19.03 -11.78
C LEU A 5 -11.92 -17.64 -12.13
N LYS A 6 -12.50 -17.55 -13.33
CA LYS A 6 -13.43 -16.48 -13.69
C LYS A 6 -14.64 -16.63 -12.77
N TYR A 7 -14.59 -15.99 -11.60
CA TYR A 7 -15.75 -15.89 -10.73
C TYR A 7 -16.74 -14.91 -11.36
N TRP A 8 -17.74 -15.48 -12.03
CA TRP A 8 -18.96 -14.77 -12.39
C TRP A 8 -19.71 -14.42 -11.09
N PHE A 9 -19.77 -13.13 -10.75
CA PHE A 9 -20.78 -12.62 -9.83
C PHE A 9 -22.16 -12.79 -10.48
N SER A 10 -22.78 -13.95 -10.25
CA SER A 10 -24.19 -14.18 -10.56
C SER A 10 -25.03 -13.37 -9.58
N LEU A 11 -25.43 -12.17 -10.00
CA LEU A 11 -26.48 -11.38 -9.39
C LEU A 11 -27.82 -12.12 -9.56
N MET A 12 -28.12 -13.07 -8.67
CA MET A 12 -29.42 -13.74 -8.66
C MET A 12 -30.37 -12.91 -7.81
N GLY A 13 -31.11 -12.02 -8.48
CA GLY A 13 -32.22 -11.29 -7.89
C GLY A 13 -33.31 -12.26 -7.46
N LEU A 14 -33.42 -12.50 -6.17
CA LEU A 14 -34.63 -13.06 -5.57
C LEU A 14 -35.35 -11.92 -4.84
N THR A 15 -36.43 -11.44 -5.46
CA THR A 15 -37.40 -10.55 -4.85
C THR A 15 -38.06 -11.25 -3.66
N MET A 16 -37.59 -10.96 -2.44
CA MET A 16 -38.35 -11.24 -1.22
C MET A 16 -38.96 -9.96 -0.68
N SER A 17 -40.28 -10.02 -0.57
CA SER A 17 -41.19 -9.03 -0.01
C SER A 17 -40.71 -8.52 1.34
N VAL A 18 -40.50 -7.21 1.45
CA VAL A 18 -40.01 -6.54 2.65
C VAL A 18 -41.12 -6.52 3.71
N GLY A 19 -41.04 -7.43 4.68
CA GLY A 19 -41.68 -7.24 5.97
C GLY A 19 -40.84 -6.25 6.78
N LEU A 20 -41.32 -5.02 6.92
CA LEU A 20 -40.72 -4.01 7.80
C LEU A 20 -40.83 -4.47 9.26
N THR A 21 -39.74 -5.07 9.75
CA THR A 21 -39.44 -5.17 11.18
C THR A 21 -38.11 -4.46 11.39
N ALA A 22 -38.05 -3.61 12.41
CA ALA A 22 -36.84 -2.90 12.79
C ALA A 22 -35.78 -3.91 13.26
N CYS A 23 -34.98 -4.43 12.33
CA CYS A 23 -33.85 -5.30 12.62
C CYS A 23 -32.67 -4.45 13.05
N SER A 24 -32.23 -4.62 14.29
CA SER A 24 -30.82 -4.47 14.63
C SER A 24 -29.98 -5.24 13.60
N SER A 25 -29.02 -4.60 12.94
CA SER A 25 -28.16 -5.26 11.95
C SER A 25 -27.34 -6.36 12.64
N ASN A 26 -27.82 -7.60 12.59
CA ASN A 26 -27.22 -8.75 13.26
C ASN A 26 -26.12 -9.40 12.40
N GLN A 27 -25.56 -8.65 11.46
CA GLN A 27 -24.62 -9.13 10.44
C GLN A 27 -23.27 -8.48 10.66
N PHE A 28 -22.22 -9.31 10.68
CA PHE A 28 -20.84 -8.85 10.76
C PHE A 28 -20.41 -8.35 9.37
N VAL A 29 -20.03 -7.08 9.27
CA VAL A 29 -19.63 -6.44 8.01
C VAL A 29 -18.20 -5.94 8.12
N PHE A 30 -17.33 -6.47 7.26
CA PHE A 30 -15.98 -5.95 7.06
C PHE A 30 -15.98 -5.04 5.82
N ALA A 31 -15.56 -3.79 5.99
CA ALA A 31 -15.45 -2.86 4.89
C ALA A 31 -13.99 -2.46 4.63
N ASN A 32 -13.56 -2.40 3.38
CA ASN A 32 -12.18 -2.03 3.03
C ASN A 32 -12.14 -1.24 1.71
N PHE A 33 -10.99 -0.65 1.38
CA PHE A 33 -10.73 -0.21 0.01
C PHE A 33 -10.70 -1.42 -0.94
N GLU A 34 -10.97 -1.16 -2.22
CA GLU A 34 -10.85 -2.18 -3.27
C GLU A 34 -9.39 -2.63 -3.42
N SER A 35 -9.17 -3.92 -3.72
CA SER A 35 -7.83 -4.52 -3.86
C SER A 35 -6.90 -4.39 -2.64
N TYR A 36 -7.45 -4.10 -1.45
CA TYR A 36 -6.70 -3.78 -0.22
C TYR A 36 -6.58 -4.94 0.77
N VAL A 37 -6.83 -6.15 0.31
CA VAL A 37 -6.71 -7.41 1.07
C VAL A 37 -6.48 -8.55 0.08
N SER A 38 -5.62 -9.50 0.45
CA SER A 38 -5.42 -10.72 -0.32
C SER A 38 -6.73 -11.53 -0.39
N PRO A 39 -7.20 -11.95 -1.57
CA PRO A 39 -8.39 -12.80 -1.69
C PRO A 39 -8.29 -14.10 -0.89
N LEU A 40 -7.10 -14.71 -0.84
CA LEU A 40 -6.85 -15.94 -0.06
C LEU A 40 -6.99 -15.68 1.45
N LEU A 41 -6.49 -14.53 1.90
CA LEU A 41 -6.61 -14.16 3.31
C LEU A 41 -8.05 -13.83 3.67
N LEU A 42 -8.78 -13.15 2.79
CA LEU A 42 -10.19 -12.85 2.98
C LEU A 42 -11.00 -14.14 3.09
N GLU A 43 -10.80 -15.12 2.19
CA GLU A 43 -11.45 -16.43 2.23
C GLU A 43 -11.14 -17.17 3.55
N ARG A 44 -9.88 -17.18 3.98
CA ARG A 44 -9.45 -17.75 5.27
C ARG A 44 -10.14 -17.08 6.46
N ALA A 45 -10.30 -15.76 6.41
CA ALA A 45 -10.97 -15.00 7.45
C ALA A 45 -12.48 -15.28 7.47
N GLU A 46 -13.13 -15.31 6.32
CA GLU A 46 -14.56 -15.63 6.17
C GLU A 46 -14.88 -17.05 6.66
N ALA A 47 -13.99 -18.02 6.40
CA ALA A 47 -14.15 -19.39 6.88
C ALA A 47 -14.13 -19.51 8.41
N LYS A 48 -13.40 -18.63 9.10
CA LYS A 48 -13.33 -18.59 10.58
C LYS A 48 -14.44 -17.72 11.18
N GLN A 49 -14.81 -16.65 10.50
CA GLN A 49 -15.81 -15.70 10.93
C GLN A 49 -16.67 -15.31 9.72
N PRO A 50 -17.87 -15.93 9.57
CA PRO A 50 -18.78 -15.55 8.51
C PRO A 50 -19.07 -14.05 8.57
N MET A 51 -18.82 -13.36 7.47
CA MET A 51 -18.95 -11.92 7.35
C MET A 51 -19.40 -11.53 5.95
N THR A 52 -19.76 -10.25 5.79
CA THR A 52 -19.97 -9.65 4.48
C THR A 52 -18.89 -8.62 4.22
N PHE A 53 -18.20 -8.81 3.11
CA PHE A 53 -17.19 -7.88 2.62
C PHE A 53 -17.85 -6.79 1.75
N LEU A 54 -17.59 -5.52 2.07
CA LEU A 54 -18.03 -4.37 1.29
C LEU A 54 -16.84 -3.49 0.94
N THR A 55 -16.84 -2.89 -0.25
CA THR A 55 -15.85 -1.89 -0.63
C THR A 55 -16.41 -0.47 -0.51
N TYR A 56 -15.53 0.50 -0.29
CA TYR A 56 -15.84 1.92 -0.44
C TYR A 56 -14.71 2.66 -1.17
N PRO A 57 -15.04 3.73 -1.91
CA PRO A 57 -14.06 4.46 -2.69
C PRO A 57 -13.31 5.55 -1.89
N THR A 58 -13.88 6.05 -0.78
CA THR A 58 -13.27 7.15 -0.01
C THR A 58 -13.52 7.01 1.49
N ASN A 59 -12.65 7.64 2.29
CA ASN A 59 -12.81 7.74 3.73
C ASN A 59 -14.12 8.45 4.14
N GLU A 60 -14.63 9.41 3.37
CA GLU A 60 -15.93 10.05 3.65
C GLU A 60 -17.08 9.05 3.57
N LYS A 61 -17.03 8.09 2.62
CA LYS A 61 -18.02 7.01 2.54
C LYS A 61 -17.89 6.09 3.76
N LEU A 62 -16.68 5.76 4.16
CA LEU A 62 -16.40 5.00 5.38
C LEU A 62 -16.96 5.70 6.63
N ILE A 63 -16.70 7.00 6.82
CA ILE A 63 -17.13 7.78 7.99
C ILE A 63 -18.66 7.76 8.10
N ASN A 64 -19.36 8.02 6.98
CA ASN A 64 -20.82 7.95 6.94
C ASN A 64 -21.35 6.54 7.25
N GLY A 65 -20.67 5.49 6.77
CA GLY A 65 -21.05 4.11 7.08
C GLY A 65 -20.90 3.76 8.55
N PHE A 66 -19.86 4.25 9.24
CA PHE A 66 -19.70 4.08 10.69
C PHE A 66 -20.80 4.81 11.48
N ALA A 67 -21.07 6.07 11.12
CA ALA A 67 -22.13 6.86 11.74
C ALA A 67 -23.51 6.18 11.60
N ASN A 68 -23.78 5.60 10.42
CA ASN A 68 -25.02 4.87 10.12
C ASN A 68 -25.01 3.40 10.57
N ASN A 69 -24.03 2.97 11.37
CA ASN A 69 -23.92 1.60 11.89
C ASN A 69 -23.91 0.51 10.79
N THR A 70 -23.37 0.82 9.62
CA THR A 70 -23.34 -0.09 8.46
C THR A 70 -22.20 -1.10 8.56
N TYR A 71 -21.07 -0.72 9.15
CA TYR A 71 -19.84 -1.53 9.19
C TYR A 71 -19.49 -1.94 10.63
N THR A 72 -19.00 -3.17 10.81
CA THR A 72 -18.46 -3.68 12.08
C THR A 72 -16.99 -3.33 12.22
N VAL A 73 -16.22 -3.67 11.19
CA VAL A 73 -14.78 -3.42 11.08
C VAL A 73 -14.53 -2.74 9.75
N ALA A 74 -13.63 -1.75 9.73
CA ALA A 74 -13.15 -1.23 8.46
C ALA A 74 -11.71 -0.74 8.49
N VAL A 75 -11.18 -0.38 7.32
CA VAL A 75 -9.83 0.17 7.15
C VAL A 75 -9.89 1.68 6.92
N ALA A 76 -9.55 2.48 7.92
CA ALA A 76 -9.63 3.93 7.86
C ALA A 76 -8.25 4.57 7.86
N SER A 77 -8.06 5.59 7.04
CA SER A 77 -6.85 6.42 7.14
C SER A 77 -6.81 7.16 8.47
N SER A 78 -5.62 7.44 8.99
CA SER A 78 -5.38 8.07 10.30
C SER A 78 -6.24 9.31 10.60
N TYR A 79 -6.53 10.16 9.61
CA TYR A 79 -7.42 11.30 9.79
C TYR A 79 -8.88 10.88 10.01
N ALA A 80 -9.35 9.84 9.31
CA ALA A 80 -10.69 9.31 9.47
C ALA A 80 -10.84 8.59 10.82
N VAL A 81 -9.79 7.90 11.29
CA VAL A 81 -9.72 7.38 12.66
C VAL A 81 -9.90 8.52 13.67
N SER A 82 -9.15 9.61 13.48
CA SER A 82 -9.23 10.79 14.36
C SER A 82 -10.62 11.44 14.34
N GLU A 83 -11.24 11.57 13.17
CA GLU A 83 -12.58 12.14 13.03
C GLU A 83 -13.65 11.25 13.68
N LEU A 84 -13.61 9.94 13.44
CA LEU A 84 -14.54 8.97 14.05
C LEU A 84 -14.35 8.86 15.57
N GLN A 85 -13.12 8.98 16.06
CA GLN A 85 -12.81 9.03 17.48
C GLN A 85 -13.45 10.27 18.12
N GLN A 86 -13.30 11.45 17.52
CA GLN A 86 -13.91 12.70 18.00
C GLN A 86 -15.45 12.62 17.99
N GLN A 87 -16.03 11.88 17.06
CA GLN A 87 -17.47 11.66 16.96
C GLN A 87 -17.99 10.53 17.89
N GLY A 88 -17.09 9.82 18.59
CA GLY A 88 -17.47 8.73 19.50
C GLY A 88 -17.95 7.46 18.80
N HIS A 89 -17.53 7.22 17.56
CA HIS A 89 -17.94 6.08 16.75
C HIS A 89 -16.99 4.87 16.84
N LEU A 90 -15.84 5.00 17.49
CA LEU A 90 -14.83 3.94 17.57
C LEU A 90 -14.86 3.21 18.92
N LEU A 91 -14.79 1.88 18.86
CA LEU A 91 -14.56 1.02 20.01
C LEU A 91 -13.05 0.96 20.29
N PRO A 92 -12.58 1.17 21.53
CA PRO A 92 -11.18 0.99 21.85
C PRO A 92 -10.69 -0.43 21.58
N ILE A 93 -9.46 -0.55 21.09
CA ILE A 93 -8.78 -1.83 20.88
C ILE A 93 -8.36 -2.42 22.22
N ASP A 94 -8.78 -3.65 22.48
CA ASP A 94 -8.35 -4.46 23.61
C ASP A 94 -7.16 -5.32 23.18
N TRP A 95 -5.95 -4.76 23.32
CA TRP A 95 -4.70 -5.39 22.89
C TRP A 95 -4.43 -6.74 23.57
N ALA A 96 -4.95 -6.95 24.79
CA ALA A 96 -4.80 -8.22 25.50
C ALA A 96 -5.52 -9.38 24.78
N LYS A 97 -6.57 -9.10 23.99
CA LYS A 97 -7.29 -10.12 23.22
C LYS A 97 -6.46 -10.77 22.11
N PHE A 98 -5.42 -10.10 21.63
CA PHE A 98 -4.56 -10.66 20.59
C PHE A 98 -3.57 -11.71 21.14
N ASN A 99 -3.32 -11.73 22.45
CA ASN A 99 -2.40 -12.68 23.11
C ASN A 99 -0.99 -12.72 22.50
N LEU A 100 -0.52 -11.60 21.96
CA LEU A 100 0.81 -11.46 21.36
C LEU A 100 1.89 -11.37 22.43
N LYS A 101 3.10 -11.84 22.10
CA LYS A 101 4.29 -11.77 22.95
C LYS A 101 5.15 -10.55 22.61
N LYS A 102 5.80 -9.99 23.63
CA LYS A 102 6.86 -9.01 23.44
C LYS A 102 8.13 -9.67 22.94
N THR A 103 8.81 -9.02 22.01
CA THR A 103 10.06 -9.50 21.41
C THR A 103 11.22 -9.29 22.39
N GLN A 104 11.28 -10.05 23.48
CA GLN A 104 12.47 -10.13 24.34
C GLN A 104 13.07 -11.53 24.36
N ASN A 105 14.39 -11.59 24.23
CA ASN A 105 15.22 -12.79 24.34
C ASN A 105 15.28 -13.23 25.83
N GLY A 106 14.29 -13.99 26.27
CA GLY A 106 14.26 -14.56 27.62
C GLY A 106 13.03 -15.45 27.82
N SER A 107 13.16 -16.49 28.65
CA SER A 107 12.18 -17.57 28.85
C SER A 107 10.82 -17.16 29.44
N ASN A 108 10.60 -15.88 29.73
CA ASN A 108 9.33 -15.31 30.15
C ASN A 108 9.00 -14.07 29.31
N GLN A 109 8.59 -14.26 28.06
CA GLN A 109 8.11 -13.14 27.24
C GLN A 109 6.80 -12.58 27.83
N ALA A 110 6.87 -11.35 28.32
CA ALA A 110 5.68 -10.60 28.69
C ALA A 110 4.73 -10.51 27.49
N THR A 111 3.43 -10.51 27.75
CA THR A 111 2.40 -10.35 26.72
C THR A 111 2.14 -8.88 26.44
N ILE A 112 1.70 -8.58 25.23
CA ILE A 112 1.23 -7.25 24.84
C ILE A 112 -0.17 -7.06 25.46
N GLN A 113 -0.31 -6.05 26.32
CA GLN A 113 -1.54 -5.79 27.06
C GLN A 113 -2.21 -4.47 26.68
N ASN A 114 -1.46 -3.53 26.10
CA ASN A 114 -1.93 -2.18 25.82
C ASN A 114 -1.19 -1.57 24.61
N LYS A 115 -1.60 -0.36 24.22
CA LYS A 115 -1.00 0.36 23.09
C LYS A 115 0.50 0.68 23.25
N GLU A 116 1.00 0.90 24.46
CA GLU A 116 2.42 1.20 24.69
C GLU A 116 3.27 -0.05 24.43
N ASP A 117 2.79 -1.21 24.86
CA ASP A 117 3.40 -2.50 24.52
C ASP A 117 3.32 -2.77 23.01
N ALA A 118 2.19 -2.47 22.38
CA ALA A 118 1.95 -2.74 20.96
C ALA A 118 2.89 -1.98 20.03
N LYS A 119 3.44 -0.83 20.45
CA LYS A 119 4.43 -0.07 19.66
C LYS A 119 5.64 -0.91 19.27
N GLU A 120 6.01 -1.91 20.06
CA GLU A 120 7.15 -2.79 19.79
C GLU A 120 6.93 -3.70 18.55
N LEU A 121 5.68 -3.94 18.15
CA LEU A 121 5.33 -4.74 16.98
C LEU A 121 5.60 -4.03 15.66
N PHE A 122 5.68 -2.70 15.69
CA PHE A 122 5.72 -1.87 14.49
C PHE A 122 7.10 -1.24 14.27
N THR A 123 7.37 -0.83 13.04
CA THR A 123 8.59 -0.03 12.78
C THR A 123 8.53 1.30 13.54
N LYS A 124 9.69 1.92 13.74
CA LYS A 124 9.79 3.17 14.52
C LYS A 124 8.88 4.27 13.94
N GLU A 125 8.85 4.40 12.62
CA GLU A 125 8.08 5.39 11.89
C GLU A 125 6.58 5.21 12.16
N ILE A 126 6.09 3.96 12.12
CA ILE A 126 4.69 3.64 12.42
C ILE A 126 4.36 3.96 13.87
N GLY A 127 5.26 3.63 14.80
CA GLY A 127 5.09 3.97 16.22
C GLY A 127 4.97 5.48 16.45
N ASP A 128 5.85 6.26 15.81
CA ASP A 128 5.87 7.73 15.88
C ASP A 128 4.59 8.35 15.28
N ILE A 129 4.13 7.81 14.15
CA ILE A 129 2.91 8.24 13.46
C ILE A 129 1.65 7.88 14.26
N SER A 130 1.56 6.63 14.72
CA SER A 130 0.34 6.09 15.29
C SER A 130 0.04 6.72 16.64
N GLY A 131 1.05 6.87 17.52
CA GLY A 131 0.88 7.51 18.82
C GLY A 131 -0.37 7.03 19.58
N GLU A 132 -1.30 7.96 19.83
CA GLU A 132 -2.57 7.69 20.52
C GLU A 132 -3.62 6.94 19.67
N LEU A 133 -3.47 6.90 18.34
CA LEU A 133 -4.39 6.19 17.43
C LEU A 133 -4.38 4.67 17.68
N LEU A 134 -3.32 4.12 18.28
CA LEU A 134 -3.26 2.72 18.72
C LEU A 134 -4.32 2.37 19.77
N ASN A 135 -4.95 3.35 20.43
CA ASN A 135 -6.11 3.09 21.28
C ASN A 135 -7.35 2.68 20.47
N TRP A 136 -7.42 3.06 19.19
CA TRP A 136 -8.65 3.04 18.40
C TRP A 136 -8.55 2.19 17.14
N GLY A 137 -7.34 1.82 16.72
CA GLY A 137 -7.14 0.94 15.59
C GLY A 137 -5.78 0.26 15.59
N VAL A 138 -5.64 -0.71 14.69
CA VAL A 138 -4.40 -1.44 14.43
C VAL A 138 -3.84 -1.01 13.07
N PRO A 139 -2.60 -0.49 13.01
CA PRO A 139 -1.94 -0.15 11.74
C PRO A 139 -2.01 -1.29 10.73
N TYR A 140 -2.39 -0.97 9.50
CA TYR A 140 -2.60 -1.97 8.44
C TYR A 140 -1.65 -1.79 7.25
N PHE A 141 -1.58 -0.59 6.65
CA PHE A 141 -0.60 -0.27 5.62
C PHE A 141 -0.10 1.17 5.74
N LEU A 142 1.17 1.38 5.42
CA LEU A 142 1.78 2.70 5.27
C LEU A 142 2.04 2.98 3.80
N GLN A 143 1.66 4.17 3.37
CA GLN A 143 1.85 4.64 2.00
C GLN A 143 2.37 6.06 1.96
N ASP A 144 3.07 6.37 0.89
CA ASP A 144 3.39 7.74 0.49
C ASP A 144 3.12 7.93 -1.00
N LEU A 145 2.94 9.17 -1.42
CA LEU A 145 2.85 9.47 -2.85
C LEU A 145 4.25 9.43 -3.48
N VAL A 146 4.33 8.84 -4.67
CA VAL A 146 5.56 8.77 -5.46
C VAL A 146 5.28 9.19 -6.89
N PHE A 147 6.34 9.58 -7.59
CA PHE A 147 6.28 9.73 -9.03
C PHE A 147 6.85 8.50 -9.71
N VAL A 148 6.04 7.85 -10.54
CA VAL A 148 6.44 6.71 -11.33
C VAL A 148 6.48 7.09 -12.80
N TYR A 149 7.45 6.59 -13.55
CA TYR A 149 7.51 6.82 -14.99
C TYR A 149 8.14 5.68 -15.77
N ARG A 150 7.87 5.69 -17.08
CA ARG A 150 8.38 4.73 -18.05
C ARG A 150 9.38 5.31 -19.03
N GLY A 151 10.14 4.43 -19.67
CA GLY A 151 11.17 4.76 -20.65
C GLY A 151 12.53 5.06 -20.02
N GLU A 152 13.41 5.70 -20.79
CA GLU A 152 14.79 5.99 -20.37
C GLU A 152 14.84 6.81 -19.08
N LYS A 153 15.78 6.47 -18.19
CA LYS A 153 15.96 7.11 -16.89
C LYS A 153 16.19 8.62 -17.02
N ILE A 154 15.54 9.41 -16.16
CA ILE A 154 15.64 10.87 -16.12
C ILE A 154 16.69 11.26 -15.08
N GLN A 155 17.84 11.78 -15.55
CA GLN A 155 19.03 12.02 -14.72
C GLN A 155 18.79 12.98 -13.55
N GLU A 156 18.02 14.06 -13.73
CA GLU A 156 17.74 15.02 -12.65
C GLU A 156 16.86 14.44 -11.51
N LEU A 157 16.27 13.26 -11.69
CA LEU A 157 15.42 12.58 -10.70
C LEU A 157 16.14 11.44 -9.96
N GLU A 158 17.45 11.25 -10.17
CA GLU A 158 18.21 10.17 -9.53
C GLU A 158 18.74 10.50 -8.12
N GLY A 159 18.62 11.76 -7.69
CA GLY A 159 19.15 12.23 -6.41
C GLY A 159 18.33 11.79 -5.19
N GLN A 160 18.95 11.83 -4.01
CA GLN A 160 18.28 11.55 -2.72
C GLN A 160 17.45 12.73 -2.18
N ASP A 161 17.68 13.94 -2.69
CA ASP A 161 17.02 15.18 -2.27
C ASP A 161 15.98 15.68 -3.29
N VAL A 162 15.43 14.77 -4.11
CA VAL A 162 14.41 15.14 -5.11
C VAL A 162 13.15 15.64 -4.40
N THR A 163 12.67 16.82 -4.76
CA THR A 163 11.44 17.42 -4.22
C THR A 163 10.30 17.28 -5.21
N TRP A 164 9.05 17.48 -4.78
CA TRP A 164 7.92 17.51 -5.71
C TRP A 164 8.05 18.65 -6.72
N SER A 165 8.62 19.79 -6.31
CA SER A 165 8.93 20.88 -7.23
C SER A 165 9.92 20.49 -8.32
N THR A 166 10.94 19.67 -7.99
CA THR A 166 11.89 19.09 -8.97
C THR A 166 11.19 18.12 -9.90
N ILE A 167 10.38 17.22 -9.36
CA ILE A 167 9.60 16.22 -10.12
C ILE A 167 8.71 16.92 -11.15
N ILE A 168 7.93 17.92 -10.73
CA ILE A 168 7.01 18.62 -11.63
C ILE A 168 7.76 19.35 -12.75
N LYS A 169 8.89 20.00 -12.42
CA LYS A 169 9.73 20.63 -13.45
C LYS A 169 10.28 19.60 -14.44
N ALA A 170 10.71 18.44 -13.97
CA ALA A 170 11.17 17.35 -14.84
C ALA A 170 10.03 16.84 -15.75
N ILE A 171 8.83 16.65 -15.22
CA ILE A 171 7.64 16.30 -16.02
C ILE A 171 7.42 17.31 -17.15
N VAL A 172 7.50 18.61 -16.86
CA VAL A 172 7.31 19.67 -17.84
C VAL A 172 8.45 19.74 -18.86
N ASN A 173 9.70 19.56 -18.42
CA ASN A 173 10.87 19.54 -19.31
C ASN A 173 10.85 18.33 -20.26
N HIS A 174 10.31 17.21 -19.81
CA HIS A 174 10.14 15.98 -20.59
C HIS A 174 8.73 15.83 -21.16
N LYS A 175 8.08 16.95 -21.54
CA LYS A 175 6.69 16.95 -22.02
C LYS A 175 6.41 15.99 -23.16
N ASP A 176 7.35 15.69 -24.05
CA ASP A 176 7.15 14.73 -25.16
C ASP A 176 6.83 13.31 -24.66
N ARG A 177 7.24 13.00 -23.43
CA ARG A 177 6.92 11.74 -22.75
C ARG A 177 5.60 11.79 -22.00
N PHE A 178 5.25 12.94 -21.42
CA PHE A 178 4.18 13.06 -20.42
C PHE A 178 2.94 13.84 -20.88
N ASN A 179 2.99 14.52 -22.03
CA ASN A 179 1.86 15.26 -22.60
C ASN A 179 0.77 14.35 -23.18
N ASN A 180 -0.35 14.95 -23.62
CA ASN A 180 -1.44 14.28 -24.35
C ASN A 180 -2.01 13.06 -23.59
N ASN A 181 -2.44 13.27 -22.34
CA ASN A 181 -2.93 12.25 -21.42
C ASN A 181 -1.89 11.19 -21.02
N ARG A 182 -0.57 11.37 -21.25
CA ARG A 182 0.42 10.34 -20.87
C ARG A 182 0.85 10.42 -19.41
N LEU A 183 0.49 11.49 -18.69
CA LEU A 183 0.64 11.62 -17.25
C LEU A 183 -0.69 11.33 -16.54
N ALA A 184 -0.66 10.42 -15.56
CA ALA A 184 -1.79 10.03 -14.75
C ALA A 184 -1.70 10.56 -13.30
N LEU A 185 -2.83 10.91 -12.71
CA LEU A 185 -2.92 11.30 -11.30
C LEU A 185 -4.24 10.80 -10.68
N ILE A 186 -4.21 10.48 -9.39
CA ILE A 186 -5.42 10.13 -8.63
C ILE A 186 -6.34 11.37 -8.53
N ASP A 187 -7.64 11.20 -8.79
CA ASP A 187 -8.64 12.27 -8.65
C ASP A 187 -9.28 12.27 -7.26
N ASP A 188 -8.48 12.57 -6.24
CA ASP A 188 -8.95 12.80 -4.87
C ASP A 188 -8.57 14.20 -4.41
N ALA A 189 -9.58 15.03 -4.11
CA ALA A 189 -9.37 16.44 -3.83
C ALA A 189 -8.46 16.66 -2.60
N ARG A 190 -8.60 15.81 -1.57
CA ARG A 190 -7.87 15.90 -0.31
C ARG A 190 -6.40 15.51 -0.50
N THR A 191 -6.13 14.36 -1.10
CA THR A 191 -4.79 13.87 -1.45
C THR A 191 -4.06 14.85 -2.35
N ILE A 192 -4.75 15.35 -3.40
CA ILE A 192 -4.15 16.32 -4.32
C ILE A 192 -3.92 17.68 -3.65
N PHE A 193 -4.77 18.10 -2.70
CA PHE A 193 -4.49 19.29 -1.90
C PHE A 193 -3.24 19.09 -1.05
N SER A 194 -3.12 17.96 -0.35
CA SER A 194 -1.98 17.63 0.50
C SER A 194 -0.68 17.71 -0.28
N LEU A 195 -0.65 17.14 -1.49
CA LEU A 195 0.47 17.26 -2.41
C LEU A 195 0.72 18.71 -2.88
N ALA A 196 -0.34 19.43 -3.29
CA ALA A 196 -0.23 20.83 -3.71
C ALA A 196 0.34 21.71 -2.60
N ASN A 197 -0.02 21.43 -1.34
CA ASN A 197 0.46 22.18 -0.19
C ASN A 197 1.93 21.89 0.11
N VAL A 198 2.39 20.65 -0.08
CA VAL A 198 3.84 20.34 -0.05
C VAL A 198 4.57 21.20 -1.09
N VAL A 199 4.09 21.19 -2.34
CA VAL A 199 4.67 22.01 -3.42
C VAL A 199 4.64 23.51 -3.09
N HIS A 200 3.53 23.99 -2.50
CA HIS A 200 3.37 25.37 -2.08
C HIS A 200 4.45 25.79 -1.07
N HIS A 201 4.70 24.92 -0.08
CA HIS A 201 5.72 25.15 0.95
C HIS A 201 7.15 25.08 0.39
N GLU A 202 7.42 24.13 -0.51
CA GLU A 202 8.71 23.99 -1.21
C GLU A 202 9.03 25.23 -2.04
N VAL A 203 8.07 25.72 -2.85
CA VAL A 203 8.24 26.92 -3.69
C VAL A 203 8.44 28.17 -2.84
N LYS A 204 7.79 28.27 -1.68
CA LYS A 204 7.94 29.39 -0.74
C LYS A 204 9.15 29.25 0.19
N ASN A 205 9.88 28.14 0.13
CA ASN A 205 10.98 27.81 1.04
C ASN A 205 10.57 27.92 2.53
N THR A 206 9.47 27.26 2.88
CA THR A 206 8.92 27.19 4.24
C THR A 206 8.82 25.75 4.72
N THR A 207 8.61 25.52 6.02
CA THR A 207 8.40 24.17 6.57
C THR A 207 7.21 23.51 5.90
N VAL A 208 7.43 22.33 5.33
CA VAL A 208 6.39 21.54 4.64
C VAL A 208 5.32 21.09 5.63
N ASP A 209 4.06 21.25 5.22
CA ASP A 209 2.88 20.68 5.89
C ASP A 209 1.85 20.27 4.81
N VAL A 210 1.17 19.15 5.02
CA VAL A 210 0.09 18.68 4.13
C VAL A 210 -1.28 19.25 4.53
N ASN A 211 -1.38 19.87 5.71
CA ASN A 211 -2.64 20.29 6.29
C ASN A 211 -2.97 21.75 5.97
N PRO A 212 -4.26 22.06 5.71
CA PRO A 212 -4.68 23.42 5.45
C PRO A 212 -4.58 24.28 6.71
N THR A 213 -4.01 25.47 6.56
CA THR A 213 -3.98 26.51 7.61
C THR A 213 -5.09 27.56 7.41
N GLY A 214 -5.72 27.57 6.24
CA GLY A 214 -6.85 28.42 5.90
C GLY A 214 -8.14 27.65 5.66
N SER A 215 -9.21 28.39 5.37
CA SER A 215 -10.55 27.83 5.12
C SER A 215 -11.29 28.48 3.96
N THR A 216 -10.72 29.46 3.26
CA THR A 216 -11.39 30.20 2.18
C THR A 216 -11.13 29.58 0.81
N LEU A 217 -12.06 29.76 -0.14
CA LEU A 217 -11.88 29.34 -1.53
C LEU A 217 -10.58 29.89 -2.14
N ASN A 218 -10.30 31.19 -1.92
CA ASN A 218 -9.06 31.81 -2.41
C ASN A 218 -7.81 31.16 -1.82
N TYR A 219 -7.82 30.79 -0.54
CA TYR A 219 -6.69 30.08 0.07
C TYR A 219 -6.43 28.74 -0.63
N PHE A 220 -7.46 27.90 -0.78
CA PHE A 220 -7.34 26.59 -1.42
C PHE A 220 -6.95 26.72 -2.90
N GLY A 221 -7.56 27.65 -3.64
CA GLY A 221 -7.21 27.95 -5.03
C GLY A 221 -5.73 28.32 -5.18
N ASN A 222 -5.21 29.22 -4.34
CA ASN A 222 -3.79 29.60 -4.36
C ASN A 222 -2.83 28.44 -4.07
N VAL A 223 -3.25 27.48 -3.22
CA VAL A 223 -2.45 26.27 -2.96
C VAL A 223 -2.42 25.38 -4.20
N TYR A 224 -3.57 25.06 -4.79
CA TYR A 224 -3.63 24.24 -6.02
C TYR A 224 -2.89 24.90 -7.20
N GLU A 225 -2.98 26.22 -7.34
CA GLU A 225 -2.28 26.99 -8.38
C GLU A 225 -0.74 26.85 -8.28
N SER A 226 -0.19 26.36 -7.16
CA SER A 226 1.24 26.03 -7.06
C SER A 226 1.68 24.99 -8.09
N PHE A 227 0.81 24.04 -8.47
CA PHE A 227 1.07 23.12 -9.59
C PHE A 227 1.16 23.84 -10.93
N ALA A 228 0.17 24.68 -11.22
CA ALA A 228 0.10 25.42 -12.48
C ALA A 228 1.28 26.40 -12.63
N ASN A 229 1.70 27.02 -11.52
CA ASN A 229 2.86 27.92 -11.45
C ASN A 229 4.19 27.21 -11.74
N LEU A 230 4.29 25.91 -11.41
CA LEU A 230 5.42 25.07 -11.82
C LEU A 230 5.26 24.49 -13.23
N GLY A 231 4.15 24.77 -13.91
CA GLY A 231 3.90 24.36 -15.29
C GLY A 231 3.10 23.07 -15.44
N LEU A 232 2.61 22.46 -14.37
CA LEU A 232 1.72 21.29 -14.45
C LEU A 232 0.29 21.73 -14.85
N LYS A 233 0.16 22.15 -16.12
CA LYS A 233 -1.08 22.69 -16.71
C LYS A 233 -1.20 22.36 -18.20
N ARG A 234 -2.41 22.49 -18.73
CA ARG A 234 -2.82 22.24 -20.12
C ARG A 234 -1.92 22.92 -21.14
N ASP A 235 -1.50 24.16 -20.92
CA ASP A 235 -0.62 24.87 -21.86
C ASP A 235 0.71 24.14 -22.11
N ASN A 236 1.20 23.36 -21.14
CA ASN A 236 2.47 22.65 -21.23
C ASN A 236 2.30 21.15 -21.55
N LEU A 237 1.23 20.52 -21.07
CA LEU A 237 1.01 19.06 -21.16
C LEU A 237 -0.21 18.65 -21.99
N ASN A 238 -0.97 19.61 -22.51
CA ASN A 238 -2.23 19.45 -23.23
C ASN A 238 -3.37 18.89 -22.37
N THR A 239 -3.27 17.63 -21.93
CA THR A 239 -4.31 17.00 -21.11
C THR A 239 -3.69 16.03 -20.12
N LEU A 240 -4.26 15.95 -18.93
CA LEU A 240 -3.88 15.01 -17.88
C LEU A 240 -4.93 13.93 -17.73
N PHE A 241 -4.50 12.70 -17.46
CA PHE A 241 -5.41 11.62 -17.14
C PHE A 241 -5.66 11.59 -15.63
N VAL A 242 -6.85 11.96 -15.20
CA VAL A 242 -7.26 11.91 -13.79
C VAL A 242 -8.33 10.84 -13.60
N ASN A 243 -8.19 10.01 -12.57
CA ASN A 243 -9.18 8.98 -12.25
C ASN A 243 -9.24 8.75 -10.73
N SER A 244 -10.44 8.57 -10.19
CA SER A 244 -10.63 8.24 -8.77
C SER A 244 -10.35 6.77 -8.46
N ASP A 245 -10.41 5.90 -9.48
CA ASP A 245 -10.07 4.48 -9.37
C ASP A 245 -8.58 4.28 -9.70
N SER A 246 -7.80 3.93 -8.67
CA SER A 246 -6.36 3.69 -8.80
C SER A 246 -6.05 2.46 -9.66
N ASN A 247 -6.91 1.43 -9.69
CA ASN A 247 -6.68 0.23 -10.52
C ASN A 247 -6.62 0.57 -12.01
N ILE A 248 -7.41 1.55 -12.47
CA ILE A 248 -7.34 2.05 -13.84
C ILE A 248 -5.98 2.69 -14.11
N ILE A 249 -5.46 3.51 -13.19
CA ILE A 249 -4.16 4.17 -13.32
C ILE A 249 -3.03 3.14 -13.34
N ILE A 250 -3.06 2.16 -12.43
CA ILE A 250 -2.06 1.08 -12.33
C ILE A 250 -1.96 0.33 -13.65
N ASN A 251 -3.09 -0.16 -14.17
CA ASN A 251 -3.13 -0.97 -15.38
C ASN A 251 -2.66 -0.19 -16.62
N GLU A 252 -2.98 1.09 -16.71
CA GLU A 252 -2.55 1.98 -17.78
C GLU A 252 -1.04 2.33 -17.72
N LEU A 253 -0.45 2.37 -16.52
CA LEU A 253 1.00 2.47 -16.34
C LEU A 253 1.68 1.14 -16.70
N ALA A 254 1.17 0.04 -16.18
CA ALA A 254 1.71 -1.30 -16.39
C ALA A 254 1.79 -1.71 -17.87
N ASN A 255 0.76 -1.37 -18.67
CA ASN A 255 0.74 -1.65 -20.10
C ASN A 255 1.43 -0.58 -20.98
N GLY A 256 1.83 0.55 -20.38
CA GLY A 256 2.56 1.63 -21.05
C GLY A 256 1.70 2.60 -21.86
N ARG A 257 0.37 2.55 -21.75
CA ARG A 257 -0.51 3.60 -22.31
C ARG A 257 -0.25 4.95 -21.64
N ARG A 258 0.06 4.94 -20.35
CA ARG A 258 0.56 6.09 -19.59
C ARG A 258 2.05 5.90 -19.34
N GLN A 259 2.78 7.01 -19.35
CA GLN A 259 4.24 7.03 -19.20
C GLN A 259 4.69 7.66 -17.90
N GLY A 260 3.81 8.34 -17.19
CA GLY A 260 4.07 8.91 -15.88
C GLY A 260 2.83 8.82 -15.01
N GLY A 261 3.02 8.70 -13.70
CA GLY A 261 1.95 8.62 -12.71
C GLY A 261 2.36 9.28 -11.40
N ILE A 262 1.46 10.04 -10.79
CA ILE A 262 1.56 10.37 -9.35
C ILE A 262 0.56 9.47 -8.63
N VAL A 263 1.10 8.49 -7.91
CA VAL A 263 0.34 7.37 -7.31
C VAL A 263 0.89 7.06 -5.93
N TYR A 264 0.17 6.26 -5.15
CA TYR A 264 0.75 5.70 -3.95
C TYR A 264 1.87 4.71 -4.28
N ASN A 265 2.87 4.62 -3.42
CA ASN A 265 4.02 3.73 -3.60
C ASN A 265 3.65 2.26 -3.82
N GLY A 266 2.64 1.75 -3.11
CA GLY A 266 2.13 0.39 -3.31
C GLY A 266 1.52 0.17 -4.71
N ASP A 267 0.76 1.15 -5.21
CA ASP A 267 0.23 1.13 -6.58
C ASP A 267 1.35 1.15 -7.62
N ALA A 268 2.43 1.88 -7.35
CA ALA A 268 3.61 1.89 -8.21
C ALA A 268 4.29 0.51 -8.26
N VAL A 269 4.37 -0.21 -7.13
CA VAL A 269 4.86 -1.59 -7.10
C VAL A 269 3.94 -2.50 -7.89
N TYR A 270 2.63 -2.41 -7.69
CA TYR A 270 1.67 -3.25 -8.41
C TYR A 270 1.74 -3.02 -9.93
N ALA A 271 1.87 -1.76 -10.36
CA ALA A 271 2.09 -1.40 -11.75
C ALA A 271 3.43 -1.93 -12.29
N ALA A 272 4.52 -1.88 -11.49
CA ALA A 272 5.82 -2.43 -11.84
C ALA A 272 5.79 -3.96 -12.03
N LEU A 273 4.87 -4.66 -11.36
CA LEU A 273 4.66 -6.10 -11.52
C LEU A 273 3.71 -6.45 -12.68
N GLY A 274 3.22 -5.45 -13.42
CA GLY A 274 2.35 -5.62 -14.58
C GLY A 274 0.85 -5.44 -14.30
N GLY A 275 0.45 -5.12 -13.07
CA GLY A 275 -0.95 -4.98 -12.67
C GLY A 275 -1.81 -6.22 -12.98
N ASP A 276 -3.10 -6.01 -13.18
CA ASP A 276 -4.05 -7.07 -13.58
C ASP A 276 -3.79 -7.57 -15.00
N LEU A 277 -3.14 -6.74 -15.83
CA LEU A 277 -2.91 -7.01 -17.25
C LEU A 277 -1.62 -7.77 -17.53
N ARG A 278 -0.90 -8.20 -16.50
CA ARG A 278 0.45 -8.77 -16.67
C ARG A 278 0.51 -9.91 -17.69
N ASP A 279 -0.39 -10.88 -17.60
CA ASP A 279 -0.42 -12.04 -18.50
C ASP A 279 -0.92 -11.66 -19.92
N GLU A 280 -1.40 -10.42 -20.12
CA GLU A 280 -1.87 -9.86 -21.41
C GLU A 280 -0.83 -8.92 -22.07
N ILE A 281 0.15 -8.42 -21.31
CA ILE A 281 1.20 -7.53 -21.81
C ILE A 281 2.28 -8.35 -22.51
N ASN A 282 2.69 -7.92 -23.71
CA ASN A 282 3.84 -8.51 -24.41
C ASN A 282 5.11 -8.42 -23.53
N GLU A 283 5.89 -9.50 -23.44
CA GLU A 283 7.10 -9.55 -22.60
C GLU A 283 8.06 -8.37 -22.81
N ASN A 284 8.22 -7.90 -24.06
CA ASN A 284 9.08 -6.75 -24.37
C ASN A 284 8.53 -5.41 -23.85
N ASN A 285 7.23 -5.35 -23.56
CA ASN A 285 6.52 -4.18 -23.06
C ASN A 285 6.25 -4.29 -21.55
N LEU A 286 6.62 -5.38 -20.89
CA LEU A 286 6.52 -5.47 -19.44
C LEU A 286 7.43 -4.43 -18.78
N PRO A 287 7.02 -3.87 -17.64
CA PRO A 287 7.91 -3.09 -16.79
C PRO A 287 9.15 -3.88 -16.40
N ASN A 288 10.30 -3.22 -16.42
CA ASN A 288 11.59 -3.74 -15.97
C ASN A 288 12.47 -2.57 -15.51
N GLY A 289 13.62 -2.87 -14.91
CA GLY A 289 14.47 -1.84 -14.30
C GLY A 289 15.16 -0.88 -15.26
N ASP A 290 15.07 -1.10 -16.57
CA ASP A 290 15.53 -0.12 -17.58
C ASP A 290 14.39 0.83 -18.01
N ASN A 291 13.13 0.37 -17.97
CA ASN A 291 11.99 1.11 -18.54
C ASN A 291 10.91 1.52 -17.53
N PHE A 292 11.09 1.26 -16.23
CA PHE A 292 10.14 1.60 -15.17
C PHE A 292 10.89 2.09 -13.95
N HIS A 293 10.59 3.31 -13.52
CA HIS A 293 11.34 4.03 -12.51
C HIS A 293 10.37 4.61 -11.47
N ILE A 294 10.74 4.49 -10.18
CA ILE A 294 9.99 5.07 -9.07
C ILE A 294 10.86 6.11 -8.39
N VAL A 295 10.34 7.32 -8.25
CA VAL A 295 10.99 8.47 -7.64
C VAL A 295 10.26 8.79 -6.34
N GLN A 296 10.96 8.56 -5.22
CA GLN A 296 10.51 8.94 -3.89
C GLN A 296 10.96 10.37 -3.59
N PRO A 297 10.04 11.31 -3.38
CA PRO A 297 10.40 12.67 -3.01
C PRO A 297 10.83 12.73 -1.54
N LYS A 298 11.70 13.69 -1.24
CA LYS A 298 12.22 13.97 0.10
C LYS A 298 11.09 14.24 1.12
N HIS A 299 10.03 14.88 0.68
CA HIS A 299 8.82 15.14 1.45
C HIS A 299 7.63 14.65 0.65
N SER A 300 6.81 13.78 1.23
CA SER A 300 5.61 13.31 0.57
C SER A 300 4.46 13.21 1.56
N PRO A 301 3.21 13.48 1.15
CA PRO A 301 2.05 13.10 1.94
C PRO A 301 2.08 11.61 2.26
N VAL A 302 1.80 11.29 3.51
CA VAL A 302 1.79 9.92 4.04
C VAL A 302 0.40 9.56 4.52
N ALA A 303 -0.03 8.36 4.14
CA ALA A 303 -1.24 7.72 4.64
C ALA A 303 -0.84 6.51 5.48
N LEU A 304 -1.27 6.49 6.74
CA LEU A 304 -1.28 5.29 7.57
C LEU A 304 -2.74 4.89 7.78
N ASP A 305 -3.08 3.69 7.33
CA ASP A 305 -4.41 3.13 7.49
C ASP A 305 -4.48 2.19 8.69
N PHE A 306 -5.65 2.12 9.29
CA PHE A 306 -5.91 1.35 10.50
C PHE A 306 -7.15 0.49 10.33
N LEU A 307 -7.08 -0.76 10.80
CA LEU A 307 -8.27 -1.54 11.09
C LEU A 307 -8.92 -0.99 12.37
N ILE A 308 -10.18 -0.59 12.27
CA ILE A 308 -10.98 0.03 13.33
C ILE A 308 -12.28 -0.75 13.58
N ILE A 309 -12.85 -0.60 14.78
CA ILE A 309 -14.08 -1.29 15.19
C ILE A 309 -15.17 -0.27 15.54
N ASN A 310 -16.40 -0.51 15.08
CA ASN A 310 -17.54 0.38 15.34
C ASN A 310 -18.08 0.20 16.78
N GLN A 311 -18.14 1.30 17.54
CA GLN A 311 -18.64 1.33 18.92
C GLN A 311 -20.13 0.95 19.04
N GLN A 312 -20.91 1.09 17.97
CA GLN A 312 -22.32 0.73 17.95
C GLN A 312 -22.55 -0.79 17.86
N GLN A 313 -21.52 -1.57 17.52
CA GLN A 313 -21.60 -3.02 17.33
C GLN A 313 -20.77 -3.81 18.34
N THR A 314 -20.81 -3.41 19.62
CA THR A 314 -19.99 -4.04 20.69
C THR A 314 -20.22 -5.54 20.87
N HIS A 315 -21.38 -6.07 20.48
CA HIS A 315 -21.68 -7.51 20.52
C HIS A 315 -20.78 -8.33 19.57
N PHE A 316 -20.16 -7.69 18.57
CA PHE A 316 -19.16 -8.30 17.70
C PHE A 316 -17.72 -8.05 18.15
N ARG A 317 -17.47 -7.52 19.36
CA ARG A 317 -16.11 -7.17 19.82
C ARG A 317 -15.10 -8.31 19.61
N ASP A 318 -15.42 -9.53 20.04
CA ASP A 318 -14.47 -10.64 19.96
C ASP A 318 -14.21 -11.07 18.52
N ALA A 319 -15.27 -11.18 17.71
CA ALA A 319 -15.17 -11.46 16.28
C ALA A 319 -14.35 -10.38 15.54
N ALA A 320 -14.51 -9.11 15.93
CA ALA A 320 -13.77 -7.99 15.37
C ALA A 320 -12.28 -8.07 15.71
N HIS A 321 -11.91 -8.35 16.96
CA HIS A 321 -10.50 -8.56 17.34
C HIS A 321 -9.91 -9.78 16.63
N GLN A 322 -10.68 -10.86 16.48
CA GLN A 322 -10.23 -12.05 15.76
C GLN A 322 -9.98 -11.77 14.28
N LEU A 323 -10.84 -10.98 13.61
CA LEU A 323 -10.62 -10.56 12.23
C LEU A 323 -9.37 -9.68 12.12
N ILE A 324 -9.25 -8.66 12.96
CA ILE A 324 -8.09 -7.75 12.97
C ILE A 324 -6.78 -8.51 13.18
N TYR A 325 -6.78 -9.48 14.11
CA TYR A 325 -5.63 -10.35 14.32
C TYR A 325 -5.22 -11.06 13.03
N GLN A 326 -6.16 -11.72 12.36
CA GLN A 326 -5.87 -12.47 11.13
C GLN A 326 -5.37 -11.60 9.99
N LEU A 327 -5.92 -10.39 9.85
CA LEU A 327 -5.60 -9.49 8.75
C LEU A 327 -4.27 -8.76 8.95
N ALA A 328 -3.91 -8.42 10.19
CA ALA A 328 -2.83 -7.47 10.45
C ALA A 328 -1.79 -7.89 11.49
N LEU A 329 -2.07 -8.85 12.37
CA LEU A 329 -1.20 -9.15 13.52
C LEU A 329 -0.78 -10.61 13.65
N GLU A 330 -1.40 -11.53 12.90
CA GLU A 330 -1.07 -12.94 12.98
C GLU A 330 0.39 -13.16 12.53
N GLY A 331 1.23 -13.61 13.47
CA GLY A 331 2.66 -13.76 13.24
C GLY A 331 3.49 -12.51 13.60
N ALA A 332 2.90 -11.41 14.04
CA ALA A 332 3.63 -10.16 14.34
C ALA A 332 4.68 -10.27 15.47
N ASP A 333 4.53 -11.26 16.35
CA ASP A 333 5.45 -11.54 17.47
C ASP A 333 6.43 -12.68 17.18
N GLN A 334 6.45 -13.21 15.95
CA GLN A 334 7.30 -14.33 15.54
C GLN A 334 8.61 -13.84 14.94
N THR A 335 9.62 -14.71 14.98
CA THR A 335 10.90 -14.48 14.30
C THR A 335 10.74 -14.58 12.79
N ALA A 336 11.64 -13.92 12.06
CA ALA A 336 11.72 -14.00 10.60
C ALA A 336 11.68 -15.44 10.06
N GLU A 337 12.36 -16.37 10.73
CA GLU A 337 12.40 -17.79 10.38
C GLU A 337 11.03 -18.48 10.53
N GLU A 338 10.28 -18.16 11.58
CA GLU A 338 8.96 -18.75 11.85
C GLU A 338 7.87 -18.21 10.91
N LEU A 339 8.05 -17.01 10.37
CA LEU A 339 7.12 -16.43 9.38
C LEU A 339 7.13 -17.18 8.05
N LEU A 340 8.17 -17.95 7.76
CA LEU A 340 8.41 -18.54 6.46
C LEU A 340 8.06 -20.03 6.46
N LYS A 341 7.35 -20.47 5.42
CA LYS A 341 7.10 -21.89 5.19
C LYS A 341 8.40 -22.61 4.83
N THR A 342 8.53 -23.83 5.30
CA THR A 342 9.53 -24.80 4.85
C THR A 342 9.26 -25.23 3.41
N ASP A 343 10.26 -25.78 2.72
CA ASP A 343 10.10 -26.25 1.34
C ASP A 343 9.09 -27.41 1.21
N GLU A 344 8.95 -28.23 2.26
CA GLU A 344 7.93 -29.27 2.33
C GLU A 344 6.51 -28.67 2.37
N GLU A 345 6.32 -27.57 3.12
CA GLU A 345 5.04 -26.86 3.21
C GLU A 345 4.70 -26.12 1.90
N LYS A 346 5.69 -25.55 1.21
CA LYS A 346 5.51 -24.92 -0.12
C LYS A 346 5.04 -25.91 -1.20
N GLY A 347 5.37 -27.20 -1.06
CA GLY A 347 4.99 -28.24 -2.02
C GLY A 347 3.50 -28.65 -2.00
N THR A 348 2.69 -28.09 -1.11
CA THR A 348 1.33 -28.58 -0.79
C THR A 348 0.18 -27.88 -1.53
N SER A 349 0.48 -27.08 -2.57
CA SER A 349 -0.45 -26.42 -3.53
C SER A 349 -0.74 -24.93 -3.33
N ASP A 350 -0.30 -24.31 -2.24
CA ASP A 350 -0.39 -22.86 -2.07
C ASP A 350 0.89 -22.17 -2.54
N GLU A 351 0.77 -21.20 -3.46
CA GLU A 351 1.86 -20.32 -3.93
C GLU A 351 2.35 -19.33 -2.82
N ASP A 352 1.94 -19.55 -1.58
CA ASP A 352 2.23 -18.65 -0.46
C ASP A 352 3.49 -19.07 0.30
N TYR A 353 4.37 -18.11 0.51
CA TYR A 353 5.66 -18.25 1.18
C TYR A 353 5.57 -18.16 2.71
N TYR A 354 4.43 -17.72 3.24
CA TYR A 354 4.30 -17.36 4.65
C TYR A 354 3.45 -18.32 5.46
N THR A 355 3.87 -18.56 6.70
CA THR A 355 3.16 -19.42 7.65
C THR A 355 1.84 -18.79 8.09
N TYR A 356 1.79 -17.46 8.23
CA TYR A 356 0.64 -16.75 8.76
C TYR A 356 -0.03 -15.84 7.73
N GLY A 357 -1.35 -15.67 7.89
CA GLY A 357 -2.20 -15.06 6.89
C GLY A 357 -1.93 -13.57 6.70
N ALA A 358 -1.65 -12.84 7.77
CA ALA A 358 -1.39 -11.40 7.70
C ALA A 358 -0.24 -11.08 6.71
N MET A 359 0.76 -11.95 6.60
CA MET A 359 1.88 -11.76 5.66
C MET A 359 1.48 -11.81 4.20
N GLN A 360 0.42 -12.58 3.87
CA GLN A 360 -0.09 -12.69 2.52
C GLN A 360 -0.61 -11.36 1.98
N ASN A 361 -1.13 -10.50 2.86
CA ASN A 361 -1.53 -9.14 2.44
C ASN A 361 -0.33 -8.35 1.92
N PHE A 362 0.81 -8.43 2.60
CA PHE A 362 1.97 -7.62 2.23
C PHE A 362 2.68 -8.11 0.97
N SER A 363 2.60 -9.41 0.66
CA SER A 363 3.14 -9.98 -0.59
C SER A 363 2.17 -9.90 -1.76
N TYR A 364 0.86 -9.90 -1.50
CA TYR A 364 -0.15 -9.76 -2.53
C TYR A 364 -0.39 -8.29 -2.90
N VAL A 365 -0.70 -7.45 -1.91
CA VAL A 365 -1.02 -6.03 -2.11
C VAL A 365 0.26 -5.24 -2.39
N ASN A 366 1.42 -5.69 -1.88
CA ASN A 366 2.74 -5.08 -2.06
C ASN A 366 2.90 -3.68 -1.44
N TYR A 367 2.09 -3.41 -0.42
CA TYR A 367 2.16 -2.18 0.36
C TYR A 367 3.13 -2.33 1.53
N VAL A 368 3.62 -1.21 2.05
CA VAL A 368 4.59 -1.23 3.16
C VAL A 368 3.91 -1.75 4.41
N SER A 369 4.42 -2.88 4.92
CA SER A 369 3.89 -3.45 6.14
C SER A 369 4.24 -2.55 7.33
N PRO A 370 3.29 -2.29 8.23
CA PRO A 370 3.58 -1.62 9.48
C PRO A 370 4.45 -2.48 10.42
N LEU A 371 4.46 -3.80 10.24
CA LEU A 371 5.07 -4.74 11.16
C LEU A 371 6.60 -4.71 11.07
N LYS A 372 7.24 -4.68 12.23
CA LYS A 372 8.69 -4.63 12.38
C LYS A 372 9.37 -5.88 11.81
N ASN A 373 8.83 -7.07 12.08
CA ASN A 373 9.39 -8.32 11.58
C ASN A 373 9.25 -8.49 10.05
N ILE A 374 8.52 -7.59 9.38
CA ILE A 374 8.40 -7.54 7.92
C ILE A 374 9.27 -6.44 7.32
N SER A 375 9.05 -5.19 7.73
CA SER A 375 9.56 -4.02 7.02
C SER A 375 10.67 -3.26 7.76
N ASP A 376 11.12 -3.70 8.93
CA ASP A 376 12.28 -3.09 9.58
C ASP A 376 13.55 -3.30 8.74
N GLU A 377 14.31 -2.22 8.47
CA GLU A 377 15.49 -2.28 7.61
C GLU A 377 16.60 -3.21 8.14
N THR A 378 16.61 -3.50 9.45
CA THR A 378 17.66 -4.30 10.10
C THR A 378 17.21 -5.72 10.42
N THR A 379 15.94 -5.90 10.79
CA THR A 379 15.43 -7.20 11.27
C THR A 379 14.31 -7.78 10.41
N GLY A 380 13.71 -7.00 9.52
CA GLY A 380 12.57 -7.41 8.71
C GLY A 380 12.93 -8.37 7.59
N ILE A 381 12.03 -9.30 7.28
CA ILE A 381 12.24 -10.31 6.23
C ILE A 381 12.44 -9.71 4.82
N VAL A 382 11.88 -8.52 4.55
CA VAL A 382 12.04 -7.84 3.24
C VAL A 382 13.51 -7.49 2.94
N PHE A 383 14.31 -7.30 3.98
CA PHE A 383 15.72 -6.90 3.86
C PHE A 383 16.70 -8.01 4.21
N LYS A 384 16.21 -9.21 4.57
CA LYS A 384 17.03 -10.34 5.04
C LYS A 384 17.39 -11.29 3.90
N GLU A 385 18.67 -11.68 3.86
CA GLU A 385 19.18 -12.68 2.92
C GLU A 385 18.62 -14.08 3.22
N ASN A 386 18.21 -14.81 2.18
CA ASN A 386 17.77 -16.19 2.33
C ASN A 386 18.97 -17.12 2.25
N LYS A 387 19.29 -17.84 3.33
CA LYS A 387 20.38 -18.83 3.34
C LYS A 387 20.00 -20.19 2.74
N GLN A 388 18.78 -20.35 2.24
CA GLN A 388 18.25 -21.58 1.65
C GLN A 388 17.86 -21.37 0.19
N ALA A 389 18.83 -21.55 -0.70
CA ALA A 389 18.60 -21.84 -2.10
C ALA A 389 19.71 -22.78 -2.62
N ASP A 390 19.95 -23.88 -1.92
CA ASP A 390 20.81 -24.94 -2.41
C ASP A 390 20.39 -26.30 -1.83
N THR A 391 19.25 -26.82 -2.29
CA THR A 391 19.07 -28.29 -2.29
C THR A 391 17.99 -28.73 -3.28
N LYS A 392 18.40 -29.65 -4.17
CA LYS A 392 17.60 -30.52 -5.07
C LYS A 392 17.37 -30.04 -6.51
N ARG A 393 18.47 -29.89 -7.27
CA ARG A 393 18.50 -30.48 -8.62
C ARG A 393 18.43 -32.01 -8.47
N VAL A 394 17.21 -32.57 -8.45
CA VAL A 394 17.03 -34.00 -8.75
C VAL A 394 17.30 -34.16 -10.24
N VAL A 395 18.57 -34.38 -10.57
CA VAL A 395 18.96 -34.94 -11.85
C VAL A 395 18.29 -36.31 -11.93
N LYS A 396 17.23 -36.39 -12.73
CA LYS A 396 16.72 -37.68 -13.22
C LYS A 396 17.77 -38.20 -14.21
N GLN A 397 18.86 -38.75 -13.68
CA GLN A 397 19.86 -39.45 -14.47
C GLN A 397 19.22 -40.75 -14.95
N GLN A 398 18.67 -40.70 -16.17
CA GLN A 398 18.62 -41.89 -17.00
C GLN A 398 20.07 -42.29 -17.26
N SER A 399 20.37 -43.51 -16.83
CA SER A 399 21.56 -44.28 -17.14
C SER A 399 21.99 -44.17 -18.61
N GLN A 400 23.23 -43.72 -18.84
CA GLN A 400 24.17 -44.30 -19.83
C GLN A 400 25.58 -43.68 -19.73
N SER A 401 26.54 -44.55 -19.39
CA SER A 401 27.97 -44.62 -19.79
C SER A 401 28.88 -43.37 -19.89
N GLU A 402 29.92 -43.42 -19.03
CA GLU A 402 31.36 -43.23 -19.29
C GLU A 402 31.98 -41.88 -19.75
N GLN A 403 33.02 -41.52 -18.96
CA GLN A 403 34.26 -40.79 -19.26
C GLN A 403 34.31 -39.24 -19.28
N GLN A 404 34.89 -38.73 -18.18
CA GLN A 404 35.91 -37.67 -18.06
C GLN A 404 35.86 -36.45 -18.99
N SER A 405 35.69 -35.26 -18.42
CA SER A 405 36.80 -34.30 -18.25
C SER A 405 36.39 -33.10 -17.38
N GLU A 406 37.34 -32.66 -16.56
CA GLU A 406 37.24 -31.56 -15.62
C GLU A 406 37.10 -30.22 -16.32
N SER A 407 36.09 -29.44 -15.93
CA SER A 407 36.23 -28.01 -15.73
C SER A 407 35.37 -27.63 -14.53
N ALA A 408 36.02 -27.41 -13.39
CA ALA A 408 35.39 -26.86 -12.21
C ALA A 408 35.14 -25.37 -12.46
N GLU A 409 34.05 -25.05 -13.16
CA GLU A 409 33.41 -23.75 -13.00
C GLU A 409 32.91 -23.67 -11.55
N LYS A 410 33.46 -22.73 -10.79
CA LYS A 410 32.82 -22.29 -9.55
C LYS A 410 31.47 -21.69 -9.96
N GLU A 411 30.39 -22.47 -9.85
CA GLU A 411 29.06 -21.91 -9.68
C GLU A 411 29.12 -21.11 -8.36
N GLU A 412 29.36 -19.80 -8.44
CA GLU A 412 28.96 -18.88 -7.37
C GLU A 412 27.44 -18.94 -7.33
N THR A 413 26.89 -19.71 -6.39
CA THR A 413 25.46 -19.68 -6.12
C THR A 413 25.12 -18.32 -5.54
N GLU A 414 24.59 -17.45 -6.41
CA GLU A 414 24.12 -16.11 -6.04
C GLU A 414 22.99 -16.29 -5.02
N GLN A 415 23.28 -15.98 -3.76
CA GLN A 415 22.33 -16.13 -2.67
C GLN A 415 21.34 -14.96 -2.74
N ASP A 416 20.08 -15.23 -3.09
CA ASP A 416 19.04 -14.20 -3.11
C ASP A 416 18.57 -13.84 -1.69
N ASP A 417 18.07 -12.61 -1.51
CA ASP A 417 17.24 -12.29 -0.37
C ASP A 417 15.80 -12.82 -0.50
N PHE A 418 15.09 -12.92 0.63
CA PHE A 418 13.73 -13.48 0.65
C PHE A 418 12.76 -12.70 -0.24
N TYR A 419 12.87 -11.37 -0.23
CA TYR A 419 12.03 -10.51 -1.06
C TYR A 419 12.25 -10.78 -2.56
N THR A 420 13.50 -10.97 -2.95
CA THR A 420 13.92 -11.34 -4.30
C THR A 420 13.37 -12.71 -4.70
N ALA A 421 13.38 -13.68 -3.79
CA ALA A 421 12.78 -15.00 -4.04
C ALA A 421 11.24 -14.93 -4.21
N THR A 422 10.56 -14.16 -3.36
CA THR A 422 9.12 -13.89 -3.51
C THR A 422 8.84 -13.20 -4.84
N LEU A 423 9.65 -12.21 -5.22
CA LEU A 423 9.52 -11.53 -6.50
C LEU A 423 9.81 -12.45 -7.70
N LYS A 424 10.81 -13.34 -7.64
CA LYS A 424 11.05 -14.37 -8.68
C LYS A 424 9.81 -15.22 -8.90
N SER A 425 9.19 -15.66 -7.81
CA SER A 425 7.95 -16.44 -7.84
C SER A 425 6.78 -15.67 -8.43
N LEU A 426 6.58 -14.44 -7.96
CA LEU A 426 5.59 -13.54 -8.53
C LEU A 426 5.86 -13.40 -10.03
N LEU A 427 7.10 -13.09 -10.43
CA LEU A 427 7.56 -12.95 -11.81
C LEU A 427 7.53 -14.26 -12.63
N LYS A 428 7.28 -15.42 -12.00
CA LYS A 428 7.34 -16.76 -12.62
C LYS A 428 8.69 -16.99 -13.32
N ALA A 429 9.77 -16.50 -12.73
CA ALA A 429 11.11 -16.53 -13.31
C ALA A 429 12.05 -17.41 -12.46
N ASP A 430 12.73 -18.36 -13.11
CA ASP A 430 13.72 -19.24 -12.46
C ASP A 430 14.98 -18.47 -12.04
N SER A 431 15.31 -17.41 -12.78
CA SER A 431 16.39 -16.47 -12.47
C SER A 431 16.01 -15.06 -12.93
N LEU A 432 16.55 -14.03 -12.27
CA LEU A 432 16.36 -12.65 -12.67
C LEU A 432 17.50 -12.24 -13.59
N ASP A 433 17.18 -11.75 -14.78
CA ASP A 433 18.15 -11.04 -15.60
C ASP A 433 18.50 -9.68 -14.96
N ASP A 434 19.50 -8.98 -15.51
CA ASP A 434 19.95 -7.68 -14.99
C ASP A 434 18.81 -6.65 -14.92
N LYS A 435 17.85 -6.70 -15.85
CA LYS A 435 16.72 -5.75 -15.88
C LYS A 435 15.75 -6.04 -14.74
N ALA A 436 15.49 -7.31 -14.47
CA ALA A 436 14.63 -7.73 -13.38
C ALA A 436 15.30 -7.48 -12.02
N LYS A 437 16.62 -7.69 -11.89
CA LYS A 437 17.39 -7.31 -10.68
C LYS A 437 17.26 -5.81 -10.38
N LYS A 438 17.46 -4.94 -11.39
CA LYS A 438 17.25 -3.50 -11.24
C LYS A 438 15.81 -3.12 -10.86
N LEU A 439 14.81 -3.87 -11.36
CA LEU A 439 13.41 -3.66 -10.98
C LEU A 439 13.20 -3.99 -9.50
N VAL A 440 13.76 -5.11 -9.02
CA VAL A 440 13.72 -5.48 -7.60
C VAL A 440 14.31 -4.37 -6.74
N ASP A 441 15.48 -3.85 -7.10
CA ASP A 441 16.10 -2.73 -6.35
C ASP A 441 15.24 -1.48 -6.34
N THR A 442 14.52 -1.21 -7.43
CA THR A 442 13.60 -0.08 -7.54
C THR A 442 12.39 -0.27 -6.62
N ILE A 443 11.82 -1.47 -6.61
CA ILE A 443 10.67 -1.82 -5.77
C ILE A 443 11.08 -1.83 -4.28
N LYS A 444 12.22 -2.42 -3.91
CA LYS A 444 12.66 -2.47 -2.49
C LYS A 444 12.81 -1.09 -1.87
N LYS A 445 13.15 -0.06 -2.67
CA LYS A 445 13.23 1.32 -2.18
C LYS A 445 11.86 1.85 -1.73
N THR A 446 10.77 1.43 -2.38
CA THR A 446 9.42 1.91 -2.03
C THR A 446 8.95 1.45 -0.65
N TYR A 447 9.55 0.38 -0.11
CA TYR A 447 9.33 -0.09 1.27
C TYR A 447 10.02 0.77 2.32
N LYS A 448 10.85 1.73 1.91
CA LYS A 448 11.55 2.67 2.80
C LYS A 448 10.90 4.05 2.73
N ILE A 449 9.80 4.24 3.45
CA ILE A 449 9.17 5.56 3.57
C ILE A 449 9.94 6.38 4.59
N LYS A 450 10.59 7.45 4.13
CA LYS A 450 11.43 8.33 4.95
C LYS A 450 10.94 9.77 4.86
N LYS A 451 11.37 10.56 5.85
CA LYS A 451 11.19 12.02 5.87
C LYS A 451 12.53 12.68 6.10
N ALA A 452 12.65 13.95 5.72
CA ALA A 452 13.79 14.76 6.15
C ALA A 452 13.86 14.88 7.68
N ASP A 453 15.07 14.91 8.24
CA ASP A 453 15.30 14.93 9.70
C ASP A 453 14.62 16.12 10.40
N ASN A 454 14.55 17.26 9.70
CA ASN A 454 13.97 18.51 10.21
C ASN A 454 12.44 18.58 10.13
N ILE A 455 11.76 17.56 9.60
CA ILE A 455 10.29 17.52 9.48
C ILE A 455 9.71 16.55 10.51
N ASN A 456 8.54 16.87 11.07
CA ASN A 456 7.81 15.92 11.92
C ASN A 456 6.83 15.11 11.07
N TRP A 457 6.63 13.82 11.38
CA TRP A 457 5.60 12.98 10.76
C TRP A 457 4.21 13.63 10.82
N ALA A 458 3.90 14.34 11.90
CA ALA A 458 2.63 15.07 12.06
C ALA A 458 2.41 16.21 11.03
N ASN A 459 3.44 16.62 10.28
CA ASN A 459 3.32 17.56 9.17
C ASN A 459 3.08 16.86 7.83
N LEU A 460 3.39 15.57 7.71
CA LEU A 460 3.25 14.80 6.48
C LEU A 460 1.95 13.98 6.43
N ILE A 461 1.23 13.93 7.55
CA ILE A 461 0.00 13.17 7.69
C ILE A 461 -1.19 14.10 7.75
N GLU A 462 -2.23 13.71 7.02
CA GLU A 462 -3.49 14.43 7.00
C GLU A 462 -4.18 14.41 8.36
N LYS A 463 -4.76 15.55 8.71
CA LYS A 463 -5.58 15.74 9.91
C LYS A 463 -7.04 15.94 9.51
N PRO A 464 -7.99 15.68 10.43
CA PRO A 464 -9.38 16.05 10.23
C PRO A 464 -9.51 17.53 9.83
N ILE A 465 -10.41 17.80 8.89
CA ILE A 465 -10.74 19.15 8.44
C ILE A 465 -12.21 19.43 8.71
N THR A 466 -12.53 20.71 8.92
CA THR A 466 -13.93 21.12 9.14
C THR A 466 -14.78 20.90 7.89
N PRO A 467 -16.11 20.75 8.02
CA PRO A 467 -17.02 20.66 6.86
C PRO A 467 -16.87 21.83 5.87
N LEU A 468 -16.64 23.05 6.40
CA LEU A 468 -16.39 24.23 5.57
C LEU A 468 -15.08 24.12 4.77
N GLN A 469 -13.99 23.68 5.42
CA GLN A 469 -12.73 23.42 4.74
C GLN A 469 -12.90 22.35 3.66
N ARG A 470 -13.58 21.24 3.98
CA ARG A 470 -13.86 20.15 3.02
C ARG A 470 -14.61 20.68 1.79
N SER A 471 -15.72 21.39 1.97
CA SER A 471 -16.48 21.97 0.86
C SER A 471 -15.65 22.96 0.03
N ASN A 472 -14.94 23.89 0.66
CA ASN A 472 -14.17 24.90 -0.07
C ASN A 472 -12.97 24.30 -0.80
N LEU A 473 -12.31 23.30 -0.20
CA LEU A 473 -11.24 22.54 -0.84
C LEU A 473 -11.76 21.83 -2.09
N THR A 474 -12.85 21.07 -2.00
CA THR A 474 -13.44 20.36 -3.15
C THR A 474 -13.89 21.32 -4.25
N LEU A 475 -14.53 22.45 -3.91
CA LEU A 475 -14.93 23.44 -4.91
C LEU A 475 -13.72 24.08 -5.61
N SER A 476 -12.66 24.39 -4.85
CA SER A 476 -11.44 24.96 -5.42
C SER A 476 -10.70 23.95 -6.31
N TRP A 477 -10.77 22.65 -5.98
CA TRP A 477 -10.25 21.58 -6.83
C TRP A 477 -10.96 21.52 -8.18
N LEU A 478 -12.29 21.60 -8.19
CA LEU A 478 -13.08 21.59 -9.41
C LEU A 478 -12.79 22.82 -10.28
N ASP A 479 -12.71 24.02 -9.69
CA ASP A 479 -12.33 25.25 -10.40
C ASP A 479 -10.92 25.14 -11.00
N PHE A 480 -9.96 24.66 -10.21
CA PHE A 480 -8.58 24.46 -10.66
C PHE A 480 -8.51 23.48 -11.85
N LYS A 481 -9.16 22.32 -11.76
CA LYS A 481 -9.23 21.36 -12.87
C LYS A 481 -9.82 22.00 -14.13
N GLN A 482 -10.95 22.67 -14.01
CA GLN A 482 -11.62 23.31 -15.15
C GLN A 482 -10.72 24.34 -15.85
N ARG A 483 -9.96 25.12 -15.06
CA ARG A 483 -9.10 26.19 -15.56
C ARG A 483 -7.79 25.66 -16.15
N PHE A 484 -7.18 24.65 -15.54
CA PHE A 484 -5.80 24.28 -15.83
C PHE A 484 -5.63 22.89 -16.46
N TRP A 485 -6.52 21.92 -16.28
CA TRP A 485 -6.25 20.50 -16.64
C TRP A 485 -7.17 19.96 -17.73
#